data_AF-A0A9W8IUJ6-F1
#
_entry.id   AF-A0A9W8IUJ6-F1
#
_cell.length_a   1.000
_cell.length_b   1.000
_cell.length_c   1.000
_cell.angle_alpha   90.00
_cell.angle_beta   90.00
_cell.angle_gamma   90.00
#
_symmetry.space_group_name_H-M   'P 1'
#
loop_
_entity.id
_entity.type
_entity.pdbx_description
1 polymer ?
#
loop_
_entity_poly.entity_id
_entity_poly.type
_entity_poly.pdbx_seq_one_letter_code
_entity_poly.pdbx_strand_id
1 'polypeptide(L)'
;MCARHSRLSPDESRQACERVLQEVRWFRHTVQVAVQSQRRCEQELRSYTEQCVELDRGVAESHVEIKRLGDKLEESRNHKRHKVAYDEIAAEANNRPTRERLLRDFNELNTEIDQLRQEEASHEVVVGALRAQYLVVIGELGKLAETSKSALSMQDLGIYLGDADADVAGDVDSEKTGDGGGLAVGLAMGISPTTPRQPEASQDDYATPTDDALQNESAKARDSLSIGQLDGAVLGYGSREEGEDGNSEADYDARADAPQQGADIRVDSEEEGECFGEEEDGELT
;
A
#
# COMPACT_ATOMS: atom_id res chain seq x y z
N MET A 1 62.99 -40.44 92.99
CA MET A 1 62.46 -39.62 91.89
C MET A 1 61.88 -38.35 92.50
N CYS A 2 62.51 -37.19 92.32
CA CYS A 2 61.91 -35.86 92.51
C CYS A 2 62.90 -34.78 92.04
N ALA A 3 62.44 -33.99 91.08
CA ALA A 3 62.71 -32.57 90.86
C ALA A 3 64.16 -32.05 91.02
N ARG A 4 64.94 -32.10 89.94
CA ARG A 4 66.00 -31.11 89.70
C ARG A 4 65.34 -29.80 89.27
N HIS A 5 64.92 -28.98 90.23
CA HIS A 5 64.62 -27.58 89.94
C HIS A 5 65.95 -26.85 89.73
N SER A 6 66.35 -26.72 88.45
CA SER A 6 67.43 -25.82 88.06
C SER A 6 67.06 -24.41 88.51
N ARG A 7 67.66 -23.94 89.61
CA ARG A 7 67.56 -22.55 90.02
C ARG A 7 68.38 -21.75 89.02
N LEU A 8 67.70 -21.12 88.07
CA LEU A 8 68.31 -20.15 87.16
C LEU A 8 69.08 -19.12 87.99
N SER A 9 70.26 -18.73 87.51
CA SER A 9 71.02 -17.63 88.10
C SER A 9 70.15 -16.37 88.10
N PRO A 10 70.24 -15.48 89.11
CA PRO A 10 69.51 -14.22 89.13
C PRO A 10 69.65 -13.43 87.81
N ASP A 11 70.81 -13.51 87.14
CA ASP A 11 71.02 -12.86 85.85
C ASP A 11 70.29 -13.56 84.69
N GLU A 12 70.21 -14.89 84.70
CA GLU A 12 69.43 -15.65 83.71
C GLU A 12 67.93 -15.40 83.87
N SER A 13 67.45 -15.25 85.10
CA SER A 13 66.06 -14.92 85.38
C SER A 13 65.71 -13.50 84.90
N ARG A 14 66.60 -12.53 85.08
CA ARG A 14 66.44 -11.15 84.57
C ARG A 14 66.40 -11.14 83.04
N GLN A 15 67.33 -11.85 82.40
CA GLN A 15 67.37 -11.94 80.94
C GLN A 15 66.12 -12.64 80.36
N ALA A 16 65.62 -13.70 81.02
CA ALA A 16 64.38 -14.35 80.63
C ALA A 16 63.17 -13.42 80.77
N CYS A 17 63.07 -12.66 81.87
CA CYS A 17 62.04 -11.65 82.06
C CYS A 17 62.09 -10.55 80.99
N GLU A 18 63.28 -10.06 80.63
CA GLU A 18 63.45 -9.06 79.57
C GLU A 18 62.99 -9.56 78.21
N ARG A 19 63.31 -10.82 77.85
CA ARG A 19 62.83 -11.45 76.61
C ARG A 19 61.32 -11.56 76.58
N VAL A 20 60.69 -12.02 77.67
CA VAL A 20 59.23 -12.10 77.77
C VAL A 20 58.60 -10.72 77.64
N LEU A 21 59.14 -9.69 78.29
CA LEU A 21 58.65 -8.31 78.15
C LEU A 21 58.80 -7.79 76.72
N GLN A 22 59.89 -8.14 76.03
CA GLN A 22 60.10 -7.79 74.62
C GLN A 22 59.06 -8.49 73.74
N GLU A 23 58.82 -9.79 73.93
CA GLU A 23 57.80 -10.55 73.21
C GLU A 23 56.39 -9.99 73.44
N VAL A 24 56.05 -9.63 74.68
CA VAL A 24 54.76 -9.00 75.01
C VAL A 24 54.60 -7.65 74.30
N ARG A 25 55.68 -6.84 74.23
CA ARG A 25 55.66 -5.57 73.47
C ARG A 25 55.48 -5.80 71.98
N TRP A 26 56.17 -6.79 71.42
CA TRP A 26 56.03 -7.18 70.02
C TRP A 26 54.62 -7.68 69.72
N PHE A 27 54.08 -8.57 70.54
CA PHE A 27 52.72 -9.07 70.40
C PHE A 27 51.69 -7.93 70.43
N ARG A 28 51.81 -7.00 71.39
CA ARG A 28 50.95 -5.81 71.47
C ARG A 28 51.03 -4.96 70.20
N HIS A 29 52.23 -4.73 69.67
CA HIS A 29 52.41 -3.99 68.43
C HIS A 29 51.77 -4.72 67.24
N THR A 30 51.99 -6.03 67.09
CA THR A 30 51.40 -6.83 66.01
C THR A 30 49.88 -6.81 66.06
N VAL A 31 49.27 -6.97 67.24
CA VAL A 31 47.80 -6.86 67.40
C VAL A 31 47.31 -5.47 67.01
N GLN A 32 48.02 -4.41 67.42
CA GLN A 32 47.66 -3.04 67.05
C GLN A 32 47.73 -2.82 65.52
N VAL A 33 48.77 -3.32 64.85
CA VAL A 33 48.90 -3.26 63.39
C VAL A 33 47.79 -4.05 62.72
N ALA A 34 47.47 -5.25 63.20
CA ALA A 34 46.39 -6.07 62.65
C ALA A 34 45.03 -5.36 62.74
N VAL A 35 44.71 -4.76 63.90
CA VAL A 35 43.46 -3.97 64.09
C VAL A 35 43.44 -2.74 63.17
N GLN A 36 44.56 -2.04 63.00
CA GLN A 36 44.64 -0.90 62.09
C GLN A 36 44.47 -1.34 60.62
N SER A 37 45.07 -2.46 60.23
CA SER A 37 44.90 -3.04 58.89
C SER A 37 43.44 -3.43 58.65
N GLN A 38 42.81 -4.09 59.62
CA GLN A 38 41.39 -4.44 59.53
C GLN A 38 40.52 -3.20 59.32
N ARG A 39 40.74 -2.13 60.09
CA ARG A 39 39.99 -0.87 59.94
C ARG A 39 40.18 -0.24 58.55
N ARG A 40 41.38 -0.31 57.98
CA ARG A 40 41.63 0.18 56.61
C ARG A 40 40.89 -0.66 55.58
N CYS A 41 40.95 -1.99 55.68
CA CYS A 41 40.20 -2.88 54.80
C CYS A 41 38.68 -2.63 54.89
N GLU A 42 38.14 -2.41 56.09
CA GLU A 42 36.72 -2.06 56.26
C GLU A 42 36.37 -0.72 55.62
N GLN A 43 37.25 0.28 55.68
CA GLN A 43 37.05 1.57 55.00
C GLN A 43 37.10 1.42 53.47
N GLU A 44 38.06 0.66 52.96
CA GLU A 44 38.17 0.36 51.52
C GLU A 44 36.93 -0.37 51.02
N LEU A 45 36.45 -1.39 51.74
CA LEU A 45 35.23 -2.12 51.40
C LEU A 45 34.00 -1.18 51.33
N ARG A 46 33.87 -0.24 52.26
CA ARG A 46 32.79 0.76 52.22
C ARG A 46 32.92 1.65 50.99
N SER A 47 34.12 2.15 50.70
CA SER A 47 34.37 2.97 49.51
C SER A 47 34.04 2.22 48.22
N TYR A 48 34.42 0.95 48.09
CA TYR A 48 34.08 0.16 46.91
C TYR A 48 32.58 -0.12 46.82
N THR A 49 31.91 -0.37 47.94
CA THR A 49 30.45 -0.55 47.97
C THR A 49 29.72 0.71 47.51
N GLU A 50 30.15 1.88 47.96
CA GLU A 50 29.60 3.17 47.53
C GLU A 50 29.82 3.40 46.03
N GLN A 51 31.03 3.11 45.52
CA GLN A 51 31.34 3.20 44.09
C GLN A 51 30.48 2.24 43.25
N CYS A 52 30.25 1.01 43.71
CA CYS A 52 29.37 0.06 43.02
C CYS A 52 27.94 0.60 42.92
N VAL A 53 27.39 1.14 44.02
CA VAL A 53 26.03 1.73 44.01
C VAL A 53 25.96 2.94 43.06
N GLU A 54 27.00 3.76 43.01
CA GLU A 54 27.04 4.90 42.09
C GLU A 54 27.11 4.46 40.63
N LEU A 55 27.92 3.44 40.31
CA LEU A 55 27.99 2.85 38.98
C LEU A 55 26.66 2.22 38.57
N ASP A 56 26.03 1.46 39.45
CA ASP A 56 24.72 0.84 39.19
C ASP A 56 23.65 1.90 38.90
N ARG A 57 23.67 3.01 39.65
CA ARG A 57 22.79 4.16 39.38
C ARG A 57 23.08 4.75 37.99
N GLY A 58 24.35 4.96 37.65
CA GLY A 58 24.75 5.48 36.33
C GLY A 58 24.34 4.56 35.17
N VAL A 59 24.44 3.24 35.36
CA VAL A 59 23.99 2.23 34.41
C VAL A 59 22.46 2.27 34.25
N ALA A 60 21.71 2.37 35.36
CA ALA A 60 20.26 2.48 35.32
C ALA A 60 19.80 3.76 34.59
N GLU A 61 20.41 4.90 34.88
CA GLU A 61 20.14 6.18 34.19
C GLU A 61 20.43 6.06 32.67
N SER A 62 21.56 5.44 32.32
CA SER A 62 21.94 5.20 30.91
C SER A 62 20.94 4.28 30.20
N HIS A 63 20.43 3.24 30.87
CA HIS A 63 19.41 2.36 30.30
C HIS A 63 18.09 3.08 30.03
N VAL A 64 17.66 3.97 30.94
CA VAL A 64 16.47 4.80 30.72
C VAL A 64 16.67 5.72 29.51
N GLU A 65 17.85 6.34 29.38
CA GLU A 65 18.16 7.21 28.26
C GLU A 65 18.21 6.45 26.92
N ILE A 66 18.80 5.25 26.90
CA ILE A 66 18.82 4.38 25.70
C ILE A 66 17.38 4.04 25.28
N LYS A 67 16.50 3.67 26.21
CA LYS A 67 15.09 3.38 25.89
C LYS A 67 14.40 4.61 25.30
N ARG A 68 14.55 5.77 25.94
CA ARG A 68 13.98 7.04 25.48
C ARG A 68 14.46 7.42 24.07
N LEU A 69 15.75 7.22 23.76
CA LEU A 69 16.29 7.46 22.43
C LEU A 69 15.80 6.43 21.41
N GLY A 70 15.59 5.18 21.84
CA GLY A 70 14.94 4.13 21.05
C GLY A 70 13.53 4.54 20.61
N ASP A 71 12.69 4.99 21.55
CA ASP A 71 11.32 5.44 21.26
C ASP A 71 11.31 6.60 20.27
N LYS A 72 12.18 7.60 20.48
CA LYS A 72 12.34 8.74 19.55
C LYS A 72 12.79 8.33 18.15
N LEU A 73 13.67 7.34 18.06
CA LEU A 73 14.12 6.82 16.77
C LEU A 73 12.97 6.11 16.04
N GLU A 74 12.14 5.37 16.77
CA GLU A 74 10.95 4.73 16.22
C GLU A 74 9.90 5.76 15.75
N GLU A 75 9.62 6.80 16.53
CA GLU A 75 8.77 7.93 16.13
C GLU A 75 9.28 8.58 14.84
N SER A 76 10.59 8.85 14.76
CA SER A 76 11.23 9.43 13.57
C SER A 76 11.10 8.52 12.34
N ARG A 77 11.27 7.21 12.51
CA ARG A 77 11.07 6.23 11.43
C ARG A 77 9.61 6.20 10.96
N ASN A 78 8.65 6.24 11.88
CA ASN A 78 7.24 6.30 11.54
C ASN A 78 6.89 7.60 10.81
N HIS A 79 7.42 8.74 11.25
CA HIS A 79 7.26 10.01 10.54
C HIS A 79 7.82 9.93 9.11
N LYS A 80 9.01 9.33 8.92
CA LYS A 80 9.59 9.11 7.60
C LYS A 80 8.72 8.22 6.71
N ARG A 81 8.16 7.12 7.26
CA ARG A 81 7.24 6.24 6.52
C ARG A 81 5.99 7.00 6.06
N HIS A 82 5.40 7.81 6.93
CA HIS A 82 4.26 8.65 6.55
C HIS A 82 4.62 9.66 5.46
N LYS A 83 5.81 10.29 5.57
CA LYS A 83 6.29 11.21 4.53
C LYS A 83 6.42 10.51 3.18
N VAL A 84 7.01 9.32 3.13
CA VAL A 84 7.12 8.53 1.89
C VAL A 84 5.73 8.20 1.34
N ALA A 85 4.78 7.79 2.18
CA ALA A 85 3.40 7.53 1.74
C ALA A 85 2.70 8.78 1.18
N TYR A 86 2.94 9.97 1.78
CA TYR A 86 2.43 11.23 1.22
C TYR A 86 3.08 11.58 -0.11
N ASP A 87 4.38 11.36 -0.25
CA ASP A 87 5.12 11.58 -1.50
C ASP A 87 4.62 10.63 -2.60
N GLU A 88 4.32 9.37 -2.27
CA GLU A 88 3.70 8.40 -3.19
C GLU A 88 2.30 8.83 -3.64
N ILE A 89 1.44 9.25 -2.72
CA ILE A 89 0.10 9.78 -3.05
C ILE A 89 0.22 11.03 -3.93
N ALA A 90 1.16 11.93 -3.63
CA ALA A 90 1.40 13.12 -4.43
C ALA A 90 1.89 12.77 -5.85
N ALA A 91 2.79 11.79 -5.97
CA ALA A 91 3.25 11.29 -7.26
C ALA A 91 2.09 10.68 -8.07
N GLU A 92 1.22 9.88 -7.44
CA GLU A 92 0.04 9.34 -8.10
C GLU A 92 -0.96 10.43 -8.51
N ALA A 93 -1.18 11.44 -7.65
CA ALA A 93 -2.03 12.58 -7.96
C ALA A 93 -1.50 13.38 -9.16
N ASN A 94 -0.19 13.50 -9.31
CA ASN A 94 0.45 14.18 -10.44
C ASN A 94 0.31 13.42 -11.77
N ASN A 95 0.09 12.11 -11.73
CA ASN A 95 -0.20 11.31 -12.93
C ASN A 95 -1.64 11.51 -13.45
N ARG A 96 -2.53 12.08 -12.63
CA ARG A 96 -3.94 12.33 -12.99
C ARG A 96 -4.06 13.67 -13.73
N PRO A 97 -5.06 13.84 -14.62
CA PRO A 97 -5.28 15.11 -15.30
C PRO A 97 -5.53 16.23 -14.30
N THR A 98 -5.01 17.43 -14.61
CA THR A 98 -5.16 18.59 -13.74
C THR A 98 -6.64 18.95 -13.59
N ARG A 99 -7.00 19.43 -12.40
CA ARG A 99 -8.37 19.86 -12.10
C ARG A 99 -8.88 20.89 -13.11
N GLU A 100 -8.03 21.80 -13.55
CA GLU A 100 -8.38 22.82 -14.55
C GLU A 100 -8.72 22.21 -15.91
N ARG A 101 -7.99 21.18 -16.34
CA ARG A 101 -8.30 20.47 -17.58
C ARG A 101 -9.67 19.79 -17.47
N LEU A 102 -9.92 19.05 -16.40
CA LEU A 102 -11.22 18.41 -16.17
C LEU A 102 -12.37 19.42 -16.14
N LEU A 103 -12.18 20.59 -15.53
CA LEU A 103 -13.19 21.65 -15.52
C LEU A 103 -13.45 22.22 -16.92
N ARG A 104 -12.41 22.36 -17.74
CA ARG A 104 -12.57 22.79 -19.13
C ARG A 104 -13.37 21.76 -19.92
N ASP A 105 -12.93 20.50 -19.88
CA ASP A 105 -13.59 19.38 -20.58
C ASP A 105 -15.07 19.25 -20.11
N PHE A 106 -15.33 19.42 -18.81
CA PHE A 106 -16.69 19.42 -18.25
C PHE A 106 -17.56 20.58 -18.77
N ASN A 107 -16.99 21.79 -18.87
CA ASN A 107 -17.71 22.94 -19.42
C ASN A 107 -18.00 22.78 -20.91
N GLU A 108 -17.04 22.25 -21.68
CA GLU A 108 -17.21 21.94 -23.10
C GLU A 108 -18.36 20.94 -23.30
N LEU A 109 -18.36 19.83 -22.55
CA LEU A 109 -19.44 18.84 -22.58
C LEU A 109 -20.80 19.44 -22.20
N ASN A 110 -20.86 20.32 -21.20
CA ASN A 110 -22.12 20.99 -20.85
C ASN A 110 -22.63 21.88 -21.98
N THR A 111 -21.74 22.60 -22.67
CA THR A 111 -22.16 23.41 -23.82
C THR A 111 -22.67 22.55 -24.98
N GLU A 112 -22.06 21.39 -25.22
CA GLU A 112 -22.53 20.43 -26.23
C GLU A 112 -23.90 19.84 -25.85
N ILE A 113 -24.10 19.48 -24.58
CA ILE A 113 -25.39 19.02 -24.07
C ILE A 113 -26.48 20.07 -24.27
N ASP A 114 -26.17 21.34 -23.97
CA ASP A 114 -27.14 22.43 -24.16
C ASP A 114 -27.45 22.68 -25.63
N GLN A 115 -26.48 22.54 -26.53
CA GLN A 115 -26.69 22.60 -27.98
C GLN A 115 -27.59 21.45 -28.47
N LEU A 116 -27.30 20.21 -28.07
CA LEU A 116 -28.10 19.05 -28.44
C LEU A 116 -29.55 19.16 -27.94
N ARG A 117 -29.76 19.70 -26.74
CA ARG A 117 -31.11 19.98 -26.22
C ARG A 117 -31.85 21.02 -27.06
N GLN A 118 -31.15 22.04 -27.55
CA GLN A 118 -31.75 23.03 -28.44
C GLN A 118 -32.09 22.43 -29.81
N GLU A 119 -31.21 21.59 -30.37
CA GLU A 119 -31.47 20.85 -31.60
C GLU A 119 -32.68 19.91 -31.43
N GLU A 120 -32.72 19.13 -30.36
CA GLU A 120 -33.85 18.25 -30.01
C GLU A 120 -35.16 19.04 -29.95
N ALA A 121 -35.20 20.16 -29.23
CA ALA A 121 -36.38 21.02 -29.17
C ALA A 121 -36.78 21.55 -30.57
N SER A 122 -35.82 21.89 -31.42
CA SER A 122 -36.10 22.33 -32.79
C SER A 122 -36.66 21.20 -33.66
N HIS A 123 -36.13 19.98 -33.52
CA HIS A 123 -36.61 18.79 -34.20
C HIS A 123 -38.03 18.42 -33.73
N GLU A 124 -38.33 18.53 -32.44
CA GLU A 124 -39.68 18.31 -31.90
C GLU A 124 -40.69 19.26 -32.54
N VAL A 125 -40.34 20.54 -32.75
CA VAL A 125 -41.20 21.51 -33.45
C VAL A 125 -41.46 21.10 -34.90
N VAL A 126 -40.42 20.68 -35.64
CA VAL A 126 -40.56 20.23 -37.03
C VAL A 126 -41.42 18.97 -37.12
N VAL A 127 -41.19 17.99 -36.24
CA VAL A 127 -42.00 16.76 -36.16
C VAL A 127 -43.45 17.10 -35.82
N GLY A 128 -43.69 18.04 -34.90
CA GLY A 128 -45.02 18.53 -34.57
C GLY A 128 -45.73 19.17 -35.78
N ALA A 129 -45.03 20.01 -36.54
CA ALA A 129 -45.55 20.64 -37.75
C ALA A 129 -45.86 19.61 -38.85
N LEU A 130 -44.97 18.64 -39.08
CA LEU A 130 -45.19 17.55 -40.04
C LEU A 130 -46.40 16.71 -39.65
N ARG A 131 -46.53 16.33 -38.37
CA ARG A 131 -47.73 15.62 -37.87
C ARG A 131 -49.00 16.42 -38.12
N ALA A 132 -48.99 17.74 -37.89
CA ALA A 132 -50.12 18.60 -38.20
C ALA A 132 -50.44 18.64 -39.71
N GLN A 133 -49.43 18.75 -40.58
CA GLN A 133 -49.61 18.68 -42.03
C GLN A 133 -50.19 17.33 -42.48
N TYR A 134 -49.68 16.22 -41.95
CA TYR A 134 -50.23 14.89 -42.22
C TYR A 134 -51.71 14.79 -41.83
N LEU A 135 -52.09 15.34 -40.68
CA LEU A 135 -53.50 15.38 -40.25
C LEU A 135 -54.37 16.21 -41.20
N VAL A 136 -53.86 17.34 -41.71
CA VAL A 136 -54.56 18.15 -42.73
C VAL A 136 -54.77 17.35 -44.01
N VAL A 137 -53.72 16.72 -44.54
CA VAL A 137 -53.79 15.90 -45.76
C VAL A 137 -54.76 14.73 -45.61
N ILE A 138 -54.72 14.02 -44.47
CA ILE A 138 -55.67 12.95 -44.17
C ILE A 138 -57.11 13.50 -44.14
N GLY A 139 -57.31 14.67 -43.54
CA GLY A 139 -58.61 15.34 -43.52
C GLY A 139 -59.10 15.75 -44.92
N GLU A 140 -58.22 16.24 -45.79
CA GLU A 140 -58.55 16.58 -47.18
C GLU A 140 -58.85 15.34 -48.03
N LEU A 141 -58.08 14.26 -47.88
CA LEU A 141 -58.38 12.97 -48.52
C LEU A 141 -59.72 12.40 -48.04
N GLY A 142 -60.04 12.55 -46.76
CA GLY A 142 -61.35 12.19 -46.22
C GLY A 142 -62.48 12.98 -46.89
N LYS A 143 -62.34 14.30 -47.01
CA LYS A 143 -63.30 15.15 -47.74
C LYS A 143 -63.42 14.74 -49.21
N LEU A 144 -62.30 14.43 -49.89
CA LEU A 144 -62.30 13.98 -51.28
C LEU A 144 -62.99 12.62 -51.44
N ALA A 145 -62.82 11.70 -50.47
CA ALA A 145 -63.52 10.42 -50.45
C ALA A 145 -65.04 10.61 -50.24
N GLU A 146 -65.46 11.57 -49.40
CA GLU A 146 -66.87 11.92 -49.22
C GLU A 146 -67.48 12.57 -50.46
N THR A 147 -66.77 13.50 -51.10
CA THR A 147 -67.26 14.15 -52.34
C THR A 147 -67.31 13.18 -53.50
N SER A 148 -66.34 12.27 -53.65
CA SER A 148 -66.37 11.22 -54.68
C SER A 148 -67.50 10.22 -54.46
N LYS A 149 -67.75 9.77 -53.21
CA LYS A 149 -68.96 8.98 -52.88
C LYS A 149 -70.24 9.73 -53.21
N SER A 150 -70.30 11.03 -52.91
CA SER A 150 -71.46 11.88 -53.21
C SER A 150 -71.66 12.09 -54.71
N ALA A 151 -70.57 12.22 -55.48
CA ALA A 151 -70.60 12.35 -56.93
C ALA A 151 -71.02 11.03 -57.61
N LEU A 152 -70.52 9.89 -57.13
CA LEU A 152 -70.96 8.55 -57.56
C LEU A 152 -72.45 8.32 -57.23
N SER A 153 -72.91 8.73 -56.05
CA SER A 153 -74.34 8.71 -55.68
C SER A 153 -75.21 9.61 -56.57
N MET A 154 -74.66 10.69 -57.14
CA MET A 154 -75.39 11.54 -58.11
C MET A 154 -75.38 10.96 -59.52
N GLN A 155 -74.33 10.22 -59.92
CA GLN A 155 -74.33 9.48 -61.18
C GLN A 155 -75.29 8.29 -61.18
N ASP A 156 -75.56 7.67 -60.03
CA ASP A 156 -76.63 6.67 -59.87
C ASP A 156 -78.06 7.25 -60.00
N LEU A 157 -78.23 8.58 -60.00
CA LEU A 157 -79.49 9.24 -60.37
C LEU A 157 -79.51 9.78 -61.81
N GLY A 158 -78.42 9.62 -62.57
CA GLY A 158 -78.20 10.30 -63.85
C GLY A 158 -78.07 9.41 -65.10
N ILE A 159 -78.22 8.09 -64.99
CA ILE A 159 -78.25 7.19 -66.15
C ILE A 159 -79.52 6.34 -66.10
N TYR A 160 -80.63 6.94 -66.53
CA TYR A 160 -81.84 6.24 -66.96
C TYR A 160 -82.16 6.66 -68.40
N LEU A 161 -81.35 6.18 -69.34
CA LEU A 161 -81.61 6.05 -70.78
C LEU A 161 -80.65 4.93 -71.21
N GLY A 162 -81.02 3.77 -71.73
CA GLY A 162 -82.21 3.30 -72.41
C GLY A 162 -81.70 2.18 -73.31
N ASP A 163 -82.42 1.06 -73.34
CA ASP A 163 -82.09 -0.17 -74.06
C ASP A 163 -81.77 0.05 -75.55
N ALA A 164 -80.77 -0.67 -76.07
CA ALA A 164 -80.75 -1.14 -77.45
C ALA A 164 -79.80 -2.34 -77.59
N ASP A 165 -80.39 -3.45 -77.99
CA ASP A 165 -79.78 -4.75 -78.31
C ASP A 165 -78.62 -4.67 -79.30
N ALA A 166 -77.63 -5.56 -79.14
CA ALA A 166 -77.06 -6.34 -80.25
C ALA A 166 -76.08 -7.39 -79.71
N ASP A 167 -76.51 -8.66 -79.77
CA ASP A 167 -75.64 -9.83 -79.90
C ASP A 167 -74.54 -9.59 -80.93
N VAL A 168 -73.29 -9.99 -80.66
CA VAL A 168 -72.42 -10.67 -81.63
C VAL A 168 -71.34 -11.43 -80.86
N ALA A 169 -71.35 -12.75 -81.06
CA ALA A 169 -70.32 -13.70 -80.73
C ALA A 169 -68.98 -13.38 -81.43
N GLY A 170 -67.87 -13.72 -80.79
CA GLY A 170 -66.57 -13.61 -81.45
C GLY A 170 -65.41 -14.00 -80.54
N ASP A 171 -65.15 -15.29 -80.51
CA ASP A 171 -63.85 -15.91 -80.23
C ASP A 171 -62.70 -15.15 -80.91
N VAL A 172 -61.47 -15.26 -80.37
CA VAL A 172 -60.19 -15.45 -81.08
C VAL A 172 -59.01 -15.01 -80.21
N ASP A 173 -58.16 -15.99 -79.91
CA ASP A 173 -56.79 -15.92 -79.40
C ASP A 173 -55.89 -14.92 -80.13
N SER A 174 -54.87 -14.38 -79.44
CA SER A 174 -53.44 -14.52 -79.84
C SER A 174 -52.54 -13.41 -79.28
N GLU A 175 -51.50 -13.87 -78.57
CA GLU A 175 -50.08 -13.54 -78.77
C GLU A 175 -49.58 -12.07 -78.93
N LYS A 176 -48.71 -11.68 -77.98
CA LYS A 176 -47.24 -11.45 -78.19
C LYS A 176 -46.72 -10.12 -78.75
N THR A 177 -45.51 -9.79 -78.27
CA THR A 177 -44.53 -8.75 -78.68
C THR A 177 -44.93 -7.31 -78.35
N GLY A 178 -44.05 -6.41 -77.90
CA GLY A 178 -42.59 -6.39 -77.91
C GLY A 178 -42.12 -5.01 -78.40
N ASP A 179 -41.36 -4.32 -77.55
CA ASP A 179 -40.25 -3.41 -77.88
C ASP A 179 -40.49 -2.05 -78.58
N GLY A 180 -39.59 -1.08 -78.28
CA GLY A 180 -39.23 -0.02 -79.23
C GLY A 180 -39.45 1.46 -78.87
N GLY A 181 -38.64 2.01 -77.96
CA GLY A 181 -37.80 3.22 -78.14
C GLY A 181 -38.32 4.60 -78.61
N GLY A 182 -37.86 5.67 -77.92
CA GLY A 182 -37.11 6.74 -78.59
C GLY A 182 -37.44 8.24 -78.32
N LEU A 183 -36.45 8.95 -77.74
CA LEU A 183 -36.10 10.40 -77.80
C LEU A 183 -36.98 11.42 -77.03
N ALA A 184 -36.54 12.24 -76.04
CA ALA A 184 -35.32 13.00 -75.68
C ALA A 184 -35.38 14.49 -76.03
N VAL A 185 -35.32 15.38 -75.01
CA VAL A 185 -34.65 16.71 -74.83
C VAL A 185 -34.95 17.10 -73.36
N GLY A 186 -34.08 17.54 -72.44
CA GLY A 186 -32.72 18.09 -72.47
C GLY A 186 -32.71 19.50 -71.84
N LEU A 187 -32.30 19.67 -70.57
CA LEU A 187 -31.68 20.90 -70.03
C LEU A 187 -31.00 20.63 -68.68
N ALA A 188 -29.84 21.25 -68.50
CA ALA A 188 -28.73 20.84 -67.66
C ALA A 188 -28.40 21.84 -66.54
N MET A 189 -27.35 21.48 -65.78
CA MET A 189 -26.54 22.24 -64.79
C MET A 189 -26.89 21.95 -63.32
N GLY A 190 -25.95 21.61 -62.43
CA GLY A 190 -24.50 21.50 -62.55
C GLY A 190 -23.93 20.77 -61.32
N ILE A 191 -22.84 20.04 -61.54
CA ILE A 191 -22.20 19.11 -60.62
C ILE A 191 -20.92 19.78 -60.11
N SER A 192 -20.55 19.53 -58.85
CA SER A 192 -19.15 19.45 -58.43
C SER A 192 -19.02 18.42 -57.32
N PRO A 193 -18.46 17.22 -57.61
CA PRO A 193 -18.02 16.29 -56.59
C PRO A 193 -16.48 16.33 -56.52
N THR A 194 -15.93 16.59 -55.34
CA THR A 194 -14.50 16.36 -55.10
C THR A 194 -14.30 14.92 -54.64
N THR A 195 -13.43 14.24 -55.37
CA THR A 195 -13.09 12.81 -55.39
C THR A 195 -12.46 12.30 -54.09
N PRO A 196 -12.66 11.02 -53.71
CA PRO A 196 -11.92 10.36 -52.65
C PRO A 196 -10.55 9.84 -53.15
N ARG A 197 -9.56 9.79 -52.25
CA ARG A 197 -8.24 9.18 -52.49
C ARG A 197 -7.97 8.12 -51.43
N GLN A 198 -7.95 6.85 -51.84
CA GLN A 198 -7.11 5.78 -51.28
C GLN A 198 -5.76 5.77 -52.05
N PRO A 199 -4.68 5.02 -51.67
CA PRO A 199 -4.58 3.83 -50.81
C PRO A 199 -3.48 3.99 -49.71
N GLU A 200 -3.23 3.08 -48.76
CA GLU A 200 -2.68 1.73 -48.89
C GLU A 200 -2.86 0.87 -47.62
N ALA A 201 -2.69 -0.43 -47.81
CA ALA A 201 -2.86 -1.52 -46.87
C ALA A 201 -1.69 -1.70 -45.89
N SER A 202 -2.03 -2.12 -44.67
CA SER A 202 -1.27 -3.03 -43.78
C SER A 202 -2.32 -3.55 -42.77
N GLN A 203 -2.79 -4.80 -42.87
CA GLN A 203 -2.24 -5.98 -42.19
C GLN A 203 -1.76 -5.68 -40.76
N ASP A 204 -2.61 -5.93 -39.76
CA ASP A 204 -2.48 -7.10 -38.88
C ASP A 204 -3.63 -7.18 -37.83
N ASP A 205 -4.24 -8.37 -37.78
CA ASP A 205 -4.93 -9.09 -36.69
C ASP A 205 -5.77 -8.34 -35.63
N TYR A 206 -7.09 -8.34 -35.85
CA TYR A 206 -8.07 -8.34 -34.75
C TYR A 206 -8.48 -9.79 -34.44
N ALA A 207 -7.90 -10.35 -33.38
CA ALA A 207 -8.50 -11.47 -32.67
C ALA A 207 -9.42 -10.92 -31.58
N THR A 208 -10.73 -11.05 -31.80
CA THR A 208 -11.74 -11.00 -30.73
C THR A 208 -11.48 -12.09 -29.71
N PRO A 209 -11.62 -11.82 -28.41
CA PRO A 209 -12.16 -12.83 -27.51
C PRO A 209 -13.46 -12.36 -26.88
N THR A 210 -14.42 -13.26 -27.03
CA THR A 210 -15.70 -13.40 -26.34
C THR A 210 -15.65 -13.17 -24.83
N ASP A 211 -16.70 -12.52 -24.32
CA ASP A 211 -17.20 -12.70 -22.96
C ASP A 211 -17.45 -14.20 -22.70
N ASP A 212 -16.70 -14.79 -21.77
CA ASP A 212 -17.25 -15.70 -20.76
C ASP A 212 -16.17 -16.17 -19.76
N ALA A 213 -16.57 -16.19 -18.48
CA ALA A 213 -16.03 -17.00 -17.39
C ALA A 213 -14.61 -16.71 -16.83
N LEU A 214 -14.50 -15.68 -15.99
CA LEU A 214 -13.57 -15.70 -14.84
C LEU A 214 -14.36 -15.94 -13.55
N GLN A 215 -14.68 -17.21 -13.30
CA GLN A 215 -14.80 -17.77 -11.96
C GLN A 215 -13.44 -18.38 -11.58
N ASN A 216 -13.06 -18.28 -10.30
CA ASN A 216 -11.79 -18.70 -9.68
C ASN A 216 -10.61 -17.76 -10.01
N GLU A 217 -9.93 -17.09 -9.09
CA GLU A 217 -9.52 -17.52 -7.76
C GLU A 217 -9.46 -16.32 -6.79
N SER A 218 -10.37 -16.29 -5.82
CA SER A 218 -10.26 -15.45 -4.62
C SER A 218 -10.36 -16.35 -3.39
N ALA A 219 -9.33 -17.16 -3.12
CA ALA A 219 -9.11 -17.77 -1.80
C ALA A 219 -7.81 -18.59 -1.79
N LYS A 220 -6.71 -17.98 -1.33
CA LYS A 220 -5.71 -18.55 -0.40
C LYS A 220 -4.43 -17.72 -0.42
N ALA A 221 -4.38 -16.70 0.44
CA ALA A 221 -3.13 -16.15 0.95
C ALA A 221 -3.36 -15.71 2.39
N ARG A 222 -3.62 -16.70 3.25
CA ARG A 222 -3.37 -16.64 4.69
C ARG A 222 -2.64 -17.92 5.07
N ASP A 223 -1.67 -17.74 5.95
CA ASP A 223 -0.84 -18.72 6.65
C ASP A 223 0.30 -19.35 5.85
N SER A 224 1.49 -18.76 5.99
CA SER A 224 2.70 -19.37 6.55
C SER A 224 3.98 -18.71 6.01
N LEU A 225 4.41 -17.61 6.63
CA LEU A 225 5.82 -17.20 6.55
C LEU A 225 6.46 -17.55 7.89
N SER A 226 6.92 -18.81 7.93
CA SER A 226 7.89 -19.32 8.89
C SER A 226 9.14 -18.44 8.83
N ILE A 227 9.50 -17.88 9.99
CA ILE A 227 10.75 -17.16 10.21
C ILE A 227 11.87 -18.21 10.13
N GLY A 228 12.48 -18.30 8.93
CA GLY A 228 13.71 -19.05 8.73
C GLY A 228 14.89 -18.22 9.23
N GLN A 229 15.52 -18.71 10.29
CA GLN A 229 16.93 -18.45 10.59
C GLN A 229 17.76 -18.60 9.32
N LEU A 230 18.51 -17.57 8.95
CA LEU A 230 19.66 -17.72 8.08
C LEU A 230 20.84 -17.00 8.72
N ASP A 231 21.79 -17.85 9.10
CA ASP A 231 23.12 -17.58 9.56
C ASP A 231 23.91 -16.67 8.62
N GLY A 232 25.01 -16.15 9.18
CA GLY A 232 25.93 -15.21 8.58
C GLY A 232 26.29 -15.47 7.13
N ALA A 233 26.18 -14.42 6.33
CA ALA A 233 26.90 -14.27 5.08
C ALA A 233 27.65 -12.94 5.11
N VAL A 234 28.95 -13.07 5.38
CA VAL A 234 29.98 -12.10 5.04
C VAL A 234 29.84 -11.73 3.55
N LEU A 235 29.53 -10.48 3.27
CA LEU A 235 29.72 -9.91 1.93
C LEU A 235 30.80 -8.83 2.02
N GLY A 236 32.03 -9.30 1.81
CA GLY A 236 33.15 -8.46 1.45
C GLY A 236 33.14 -8.09 -0.03
N TYR A 237 33.82 -6.98 -0.29
CA TYR A 237 34.26 -6.39 -1.56
C TYR A 237 33.30 -5.47 -2.32
N GLY A 238 33.68 -4.19 -2.29
CA GLY A 238 33.85 -3.42 -3.53
C GLY A 238 33.31 -1.99 -3.51
N SER A 239 34.08 -1.01 -3.06
CA SER A 239 34.60 0.02 -3.98
C SER A 239 35.57 0.98 -3.29
N ARG A 240 36.67 1.14 -4.00
CA ARG A 240 37.85 1.98 -3.81
C ARG A 240 37.49 3.44 -4.07
N GLU A 241 37.76 4.31 -3.11
CA GLU A 241 38.06 5.72 -3.40
C GLU A 241 39.40 6.07 -2.77
N GLU A 242 40.29 6.53 -3.65
CA GLU A 242 41.60 7.05 -3.33
C GLU A 242 41.44 8.43 -2.70
N GLY A 243 42.09 8.63 -1.55
CA GLY A 243 42.23 9.91 -0.88
C GLY A 243 43.48 9.87 -0.04
N GLU A 244 44.60 10.23 -0.68
CA GLU A 244 45.84 10.64 -0.03
C GLU A 244 45.54 11.61 1.12
N ASP A 245 46.09 11.34 2.30
CA ASP A 245 46.84 12.33 3.05
C ASP A 245 47.74 11.64 4.08
N GLY A 246 48.94 12.21 4.20
CA GLY A 246 50.11 11.56 4.76
C GLY A 246 50.16 11.44 6.29
N ASN A 247 50.82 10.36 6.69
CA ASN A 247 51.97 10.35 7.59
C ASN A 247 51.80 10.83 9.05
N SER A 248 51.90 9.87 9.98
CA SER A 248 52.86 9.94 11.08
C SER A 248 53.06 8.56 11.73
N GLU A 249 54.30 8.06 11.64
CA GLU A 249 54.87 7.00 12.48
C GLU A 249 54.70 7.30 13.97
N ALA A 250 54.40 6.27 14.77
CA ALA A 250 55.37 5.68 15.70
C ALA A 250 54.71 4.62 16.61
N ASP A 251 55.29 3.42 16.58
CA ASP A 251 55.47 2.41 17.62
C ASP A 251 54.65 2.50 18.92
N TYR A 252 54.05 1.38 19.36
CA TYR A 252 54.62 0.57 20.46
C TYR A 252 53.99 -0.82 20.52
N ASP A 253 54.90 -1.78 20.66
CA ASP A 253 54.77 -3.22 20.87
C ASP A 253 54.16 -3.54 22.25
N ALA A 254 53.12 -4.40 22.29
CA ALA A 254 52.74 -5.14 23.49
C ALA A 254 51.87 -6.35 23.14
N ARG A 255 52.54 -7.49 22.90
CA ARG A 255 51.97 -8.81 23.14
C ARG A 255 51.48 -8.93 24.59
N ALA A 256 50.25 -9.38 24.78
CA ALA A 256 49.87 -10.14 25.96
C ALA A 256 48.83 -11.19 25.57
N ASP A 257 49.26 -12.45 25.62
CA ASP A 257 48.42 -13.63 25.57
C ASP A 257 47.32 -13.56 26.65
N ALA A 258 46.08 -13.87 26.26
CA ALA A 258 45.04 -14.31 27.20
C ALA A 258 44.29 -15.50 26.57
N PRO A 259 44.20 -16.65 27.26
CA PRO A 259 43.68 -17.87 26.68
C PRO A 259 42.15 -17.91 26.65
N GLN A 260 41.63 -18.58 25.63
CA GLN A 260 40.27 -19.11 25.53
C GLN A 260 40.02 -20.15 26.62
N GLN A 261 38.94 -19.97 27.39
CA GLN A 261 38.03 -21.03 27.86
C GLN A 261 36.66 -20.33 27.95
N GLY A 262 35.59 -20.75 27.29
CA GLY A 262 35.15 -22.13 27.07
C GLY A 262 33.96 -22.36 27.99
N ALA A 263 32.77 -22.38 27.40
CA ALA A 263 31.45 -22.40 28.01
C ALA A 263 31.20 -23.51 29.05
N ASP A 264 30.33 -23.23 30.02
CA ASP A 264 29.04 -23.93 30.19
C ASP A 264 28.41 -23.55 31.55
N ILE A 265 27.36 -22.73 31.53
CA ILE A 265 26.42 -22.61 32.65
C ILE A 265 25.05 -23.04 32.11
N ARG A 266 24.69 -24.30 32.38
CA ARG A 266 23.31 -24.77 32.30
C ARG A 266 22.53 -24.15 33.45
N VAL A 267 21.50 -23.38 33.11
CA VAL A 267 20.47 -22.95 34.05
C VAL A 267 19.24 -23.80 33.72
N ASP A 268 19.12 -24.96 34.38
CA ASP A 268 17.86 -25.70 34.42
C ASP A 268 17.03 -25.06 35.54
N SER A 269 16.12 -24.16 35.17
CA SER A 269 15.09 -23.62 36.06
C SER A 269 13.81 -24.42 35.86
N GLU A 270 13.63 -25.45 36.69
CA GLU A 270 12.32 -26.04 36.96
C GLU A 270 11.69 -25.22 38.10
N GLU A 271 10.89 -24.20 37.75
CA GLU A 271 9.91 -23.65 38.69
C GLU A 271 8.55 -24.28 38.34
N GLU A 272 8.17 -25.26 39.15
CA GLU A 272 6.84 -25.82 39.20
C GLU A 272 5.85 -24.72 39.59
N GLY A 273 4.82 -24.55 38.77
CA GLY A 273 3.68 -23.71 39.08
C GLY A 273 2.83 -24.34 40.18
N GLU A 274 2.76 -23.68 41.33
CA GLU A 274 1.67 -23.88 42.28
C GLU A 274 0.54 -22.89 41.95
N CYS A 275 -0.43 -23.40 41.20
CA CYS A 275 -1.80 -22.90 41.22
C CYS A 275 -2.40 -23.17 42.60
N PHE A 276 -2.67 -22.12 43.36
CA PHE A 276 -3.72 -22.15 44.38
C PHE A 276 -4.73 -21.04 44.05
N GLY A 277 -5.90 -21.49 43.59
CA GLY A 277 -7.12 -20.71 43.56
C GLY A 277 -7.86 -20.78 44.89
N GLU A 278 -9.05 -20.16 44.88
CA GLU A 278 -10.09 -20.16 45.92
C GLU A 278 -9.74 -19.19 47.08
N GLU A 279 -10.57 -18.28 47.55
CA GLU A 279 -12.04 -18.16 47.65
C GLU A 279 -12.32 -16.67 47.96
N GLU A 280 -13.29 -16.02 47.31
CA GLU A 280 -14.63 -15.68 47.82
C GLU A 280 -14.70 -14.48 48.80
N ASP A 281 -15.84 -13.79 48.68
CA ASP A 281 -16.43 -12.79 49.57
C ASP A 281 -15.77 -11.39 49.56
N GLY A 282 -16.37 -10.34 49.02
CA GLY A 282 -17.76 -9.92 49.16
C GLY A 282 -17.83 -8.81 50.22
N GLU A 283 -18.05 -7.56 49.82
CA GLU A 283 -18.92 -6.66 50.59
C GLU A 283 -19.26 -5.39 49.82
N LEU A 284 -20.56 -5.12 49.81
CA LEU A 284 -21.19 -3.89 49.42
C LEU A 284 -20.79 -2.76 50.38
N THR A 285 -20.49 -1.58 49.85
CA THR A 285 -21.01 -0.28 50.35
C THR A 285 -20.88 0.80 49.28
#